data_AF-A0A2G6VSM2-F1
#
_entry.id   AF-A0A2G6VSM2-F1
#
_cell.length_a   1.000
_cell.length_b   1.000
_cell.length_c   1.000
_cell.angle_alpha   90.00
_cell.angle_beta   90.00
_cell.angle_gamma   90.00
#
_symmetry.space_group_name_H-M   'P 1'
#
loop_
_entity.id
_entity.type
_entity.pdbx_description
1 polymer ?
#
loop_
_entity_poly.entity_id
_entity_poly.type
_entity_poly.pdbx_seq_one_letter_code
_entity_poly.pdbx_strand_id
1 'polypeptide(L)'
;MYNNSFFKKILVVASVVFLYSCDKDYNEIGGDLIGENNFDLKKETYNVLAYNQKTGPIQSNDLVVNPLGIYNNPNFGETTANFGTQLTLPATITTISTRPYIESVVLTIPYYYDATKTVTKTDGSHEYVLDSIYGPDKAEMKLSVYESGYYMRDADPIGGFLQPQKYFTNQNAEFDNVKIPNRLNDDSSLAQNDKFFFDPAEHVVTTTDSITKVVTTTRTPPGMQLNLNKAFFKAKIIDAVAAGKLATNDVFKEYFRGLYFKMEKSGSSAGNLAMLNFKAGKITLKYNEDLSTTTAGVTTITRVKKTIVLDMTGNSVSLLNTDFAGSGLSYNALPNTGNTTEGDDKLYLKGGEGSVAVISLFNTPGELDAIRNSGWLINEANLVFHIDAATMANNYEPQRIYLYDFNNNRPIVDYYADATTNSVDVKKSKAIFDGNINRNATSKRGVTYKIRVTNQIRNLVKYKDSTNVKLGLVVTEDIGTIASHKLRTPNAFISGAPKASVMNPLGTILFGGKSTVPDDKRLKLEIYYTKPN
;
A
#
# COMPACT_ATOMS: atom_id res chain seq x y z
N MET A 1 -80.22 -33.89 -15.39
CA MET A 1 -79.16 -32.96 -15.83
C MET A 1 -77.84 -33.72 -15.80
N TYR A 2 -77.42 -34.24 -16.94
CA TYR A 2 -76.18 -35.01 -17.09
C TYR A 2 -75.01 -34.04 -17.25
N ASN A 3 -74.13 -33.98 -16.26
CA ASN A 3 -72.88 -33.21 -16.33
C ASN A 3 -71.91 -33.93 -17.28
N ASN A 4 -71.98 -33.57 -18.56
CA ASN A 4 -71.04 -34.05 -19.57
C ASN A 4 -69.62 -33.54 -19.25
N SER A 5 -68.77 -34.48 -18.87
CA SER A 5 -67.35 -34.33 -18.63
C SER A 5 -66.56 -34.15 -19.94
N PHE A 6 -66.94 -33.17 -20.76
CA PHE A 6 -66.27 -32.84 -22.01
C PHE A 6 -64.89 -32.19 -21.72
N PHE A 7 -64.80 -31.36 -20.68
CA PHE A 7 -63.55 -30.73 -20.25
C PHE A 7 -62.48 -31.71 -19.75
N LYS A 8 -62.85 -32.79 -19.04
CA LYS A 8 -61.85 -33.78 -18.59
C LYS A 8 -61.31 -34.61 -19.76
N LYS A 9 -62.12 -34.86 -20.80
CA LYS A 9 -61.68 -35.58 -22.00
C LYS A 9 -60.73 -34.72 -22.85
N ILE A 10 -61.00 -33.42 -22.97
CA ILE A 10 -60.08 -32.47 -23.60
C ILE A 10 -58.77 -32.35 -22.82
N LEU A 11 -58.81 -32.33 -21.49
CA LEU A 11 -57.61 -32.24 -20.66
C LEU A 11 -56.70 -33.48 -20.84
N VAL A 12 -57.28 -34.68 -20.93
CA VAL A 12 -56.51 -35.92 -21.14
C VAL A 12 -55.94 -35.99 -22.55
N VAL A 13 -56.69 -35.59 -23.59
CA VAL A 13 -56.18 -35.56 -24.97
C VAL A 13 -55.11 -34.48 -25.15
N ALA A 14 -55.27 -33.30 -24.56
CA ALA A 14 -54.25 -32.25 -24.56
C ALA A 14 -52.98 -32.69 -23.81
N SER A 15 -53.11 -33.45 -22.73
CA SER A 15 -51.96 -33.99 -21.98
C SER A 15 -51.17 -35.02 -22.79
N VAL A 16 -51.84 -35.85 -23.61
CA VAL A 16 -51.17 -36.84 -24.48
C VAL A 16 -50.45 -36.16 -25.66
N VAL A 17 -50.99 -35.07 -26.20
CA VAL A 17 -50.31 -34.28 -27.26
C VAL A 17 -49.10 -33.52 -26.72
N PHE A 18 -49.15 -33.03 -25.48
CA PHE A 18 -47.98 -32.40 -24.83
C PHE A 18 -46.86 -33.40 -24.49
N LEU A 19 -47.18 -34.68 -24.23
CA LEU A 19 -46.19 -35.72 -23.98
C LEU A 19 -45.52 -36.24 -25.26
N TYR A 20 -46.16 -36.12 -26.43
CA TYR A 20 -45.56 -36.50 -27.73
C TYR A 20 -44.82 -35.33 -28.44
N SER A 21 -44.98 -34.10 -27.94
CA SER A 21 -44.26 -32.91 -28.44
C SER A 21 -42.98 -32.58 -27.65
N CYS A 22 -42.56 -33.48 -26.76
CA CYS A 22 -41.29 -33.41 -26.04
C CYS A 22 -40.31 -34.51 -26.47
N ASP A 23 -40.48 -35.07 -27.68
CA ASP A 23 -39.32 -35.55 -28.42
C ASP A 23 -38.66 -34.31 -29.02
N LYS A 24 -37.75 -33.72 -28.25
CA LYS A 24 -36.78 -32.79 -28.84
C LYS A 24 -35.81 -33.66 -29.61
N ASP A 25 -36.15 -33.93 -30.87
CA ASP A 25 -35.11 -34.05 -31.88
C ASP A 25 -34.31 -32.75 -31.80
N TYR A 26 -33.19 -32.83 -31.10
CA TYR A 26 -32.10 -31.90 -31.28
C TYR A 26 -31.63 -32.12 -32.71
N ASN A 27 -32.27 -31.45 -33.66
CA ASN A 27 -31.59 -31.12 -34.91
C ASN A 27 -30.42 -30.24 -34.50
N GLU A 28 -29.26 -30.86 -34.38
CA GLU A 28 -27.97 -30.22 -34.22
C GLU A 28 -27.68 -29.34 -35.45
N ILE A 29 -28.34 -28.20 -35.54
CA ILE A 29 -27.89 -27.09 -36.39
C ILE A 29 -26.63 -26.55 -35.71
N GLY A 30 -25.50 -27.19 -36.02
CA GLY A 30 -24.19 -26.93 -35.43
C GLY A 30 -23.39 -28.17 -35.01
N GLY A 31 -23.97 -29.37 -35.02
CA GLY A 31 -23.26 -30.62 -34.68
C GLY A 31 -22.14 -30.94 -35.67
N ASP A 32 -22.36 -30.62 -36.95
CA ASP A 32 -21.36 -30.73 -38.02
C ASP A 32 -20.37 -29.54 -38.10
N LEU A 33 -20.53 -28.51 -37.25
CA LEU A 33 -19.57 -27.40 -37.15
C LEU A 33 -18.48 -27.65 -36.11
N ILE A 34 -18.68 -28.63 -35.21
CA ILE A 34 -17.67 -29.09 -34.26
C ILE A 34 -17.59 -30.61 -34.38
N GLY A 35 -16.93 -31.06 -35.45
CA GLY A 35 -16.59 -32.47 -35.63
C GLY A 35 -15.87 -33.05 -34.40
N GLU A 36 -16.11 -34.34 -34.16
CA GLU A 36 -15.55 -35.21 -33.12
C GLU A 36 -14.27 -34.68 -32.45
N ASN A 37 -14.32 -34.30 -31.17
CA ASN A 37 -13.17 -34.12 -30.27
C ASN A 37 -11.89 -33.48 -30.87
N ASN A 38 -12.02 -32.45 -31.72
CA ASN A 38 -10.88 -31.85 -32.44
C ASN A 38 -10.06 -30.83 -31.62
N PHE A 39 -10.28 -30.70 -30.30
CA PHE A 39 -9.55 -29.76 -29.45
C PHE A 39 -9.01 -30.48 -28.21
N ASP A 40 -7.86 -31.16 -28.35
CA ASP A 40 -7.18 -31.81 -27.23
C ASP A 40 -6.48 -30.74 -26.36
N LEU A 41 -7.18 -30.27 -25.31
CA LEU A 41 -6.65 -29.32 -24.34
C LEU A 41 -5.65 -30.03 -23.42
N LYS A 42 -4.36 -29.72 -23.58
CA LYS A 42 -3.28 -30.27 -22.75
C LYS A 42 -2.68 -29.24 -21.83
N LYS A 43 -2.02 -29.74 -20.78
CA LYS A 43 -1.19 -28.97 -19.85
C LYS A 43 0.26 -29.44 -19.99
N GLU A 44 1.18 -28.51 -20.20
CA GLU A 44 2.63 -28.74 -20.07
C GLU A 44 3.19 -27.86 -18.94
N THR A 45 4.24 -28.33 -18.27
CA THR A 45 4.95 -27.54 -17.25
C THR A 45 6.41 -27.37 -17.60
N TYR A 46 6.93 -26.16 -17.46
CA TYR A 46 8.33 -25.83 -17.70
C TYR A 46 9.01 -25.39 -16.40
N ASN A 47 10.27 -25.78 -16.25
CA ASN A 47 11.10 -25.31 -15.14
C ASN A 47 11.40 -23.82 -15.30
N VAL A 48 11.37 -23.10 -14.18
CA VAL A 48 11.58 -21.65 -14.16
C VAL A 48 12.81 -21.35 -13.33
N LEU A 49 13.74 -20.57 -13.89
CA LEU A 49 14.87 -20.06 -13.10
C LEU A 49 14.37 -18.86 -12.28
N ALA A 50 14.52 -18.91 -10.96
CA ALA A 50 14.16 -17.79 -10.09
C ALA A 50 15.18 -17.63 -8.94
N TYR A 51 15.56 -16.39 -8.65
CA TYR A 51 16.54 -16.05 -7.61
C TYR A 51 16.22 -14.71 -6.94
N ASN A 52 16.78 -14.50 -5.76
CA ASN A 52 16.62 -13.29 -4.96
C ASN A 52 17.48 -12.13 -5.48
N GLN A 53 16.97 -10.91 -5.39
CA GLN A 53 17.72 -9.69 -5.63
C GLN A 53 17.35 -8.65 -4.56
N LYS A 54 18.29 -8.29 -3.69
CA LYS A 54 18.10 -7.20 -2.73
C LYS A 54 17.99 -5.86 -3.45
N THR A 55 17.09 -5.00 -2.99
CA THR A 55 16.95 -3.62 -3.49
C THR A 55 17.93 -2.68 -2.80
N GLY A 56 18.27 -2.92 -1.54
CA GLY A 56 18.93 -1.92 -0.69
C GLY A 56 18.08 -0.64 -0.59
N PRO A 57 18.71 0.50 -0.24
CA PRO A 57 17.99 1.76 -0.08
C PRO A 57 17.32 2.21 -1.37
N ILE A 58 16.02 2.46 -1.28
CA ILE A 58 15.17 2.83 -2.40
C ILE A 58 14.45 4.16 -2.14
N GLN A 59 14.10 4.85 -3.23
CA GLN A 59 13.35 6.10 -3.20
C GLN A 59 12.04 5.91 -2.42
N SER A 60 11.73 6.84 -1.52
CA SER A 60 10.57 6.77 -0.61
C SER A 60 9.91 8.12 -0.39
N ASN A 61 10.15 9.08 -1.29
CA ASN A 61 9.46 10.36 -1.24
C ASN A 61 8.03 10.29 -1.80
N ASP A 62 7.15 11.08 -1.21
CA ASP A 62 5.78 11.34 -1.67
C ASP A 62 4.98 10.06 -2.00
N LEU A 63 5.12 9.07 -1.12
CA LEU A 63 4.26 7.90 -1.11
C LEU A 63 2.85 8.31 -0.67
N VAL A 64 1.83 7.63 -1.22
CA VAL A 64 0.43 7.86 -0.85
C VAL A 64 0.17 7.39 0.59
N VAL A 65 0.82 6.30 0.98
CA VAL A 65 0.76 5.72 2.31
C VAL A 65 2.19 5.48 2.77
N ASN A 66 2.49 5.86 4.02
CA ASN A 66 3.82 5.76 4.61
C ASN A 66 3.76 4.97 5.93
N PRO A 67 4.75 4.13 6.21
CA PRO A 67 4.88 3.46 7.49
C PRO A 67 5.28 4.45 8.60
N LEU A 68 4.78 4.23 9.80
CA LEU A 68 5.26 4.84 11.04
C LEU A 68 5.17 3.81 12.16
N GLY A 69 6.26 3.62 12.92
CA GLY A 69 6.29 2.72 14.06
C GLY A 69 7.39 1.68 13.97
N ILE A 70 7.23 0.58 14.69
CA ILE A 70 8.22 -0.49 14.79
C ILE A 70 7.54 -1.82 14.51
N TYR A 71 8.06 -2.58 13.56
CA TYR A 71 7.53 -3.89 13.21
C TYR A 71 8.63 -4.93 13.26
N ASN A 72 8.54 -5.83 14.24
CA ASN A 72 9.41 -6.98 14.32
C ASN A 72 8.84 -8.15 13.51
N ASN A 73 9.51 -8.48 12.41
CA ASN A 73 9.20 -9.65 11.61
C ASN A 73 10.25 -10.76 11.85
N PRO A 74 9.85 -11.95 12.35
CA PRO A 74 10.76 -13.07 12.59
C PRO A 74 11.68 -13.44 11.40
N ASN A 75 11.17 -13.27 10.17
CA ASN A 75 11.87 -13.66 8.94
C ASN A 75 12.58 -12.50 8.23
N PHE A 76 12.18 -11.25 8.48
CA PHE A 76 12.62 -10.07 7.73
C PHE A 76 13.26 -8.97 8.59
N GLY A 77 13.44 -9.21 9.89
CA GLY A 77 14.08 -8.27 10.81
C GLY A 77 13.10 -7.31 11.47
N GLU A 78 13.61 -6.48 12.37
CA GLU A 78 12.87 -5.42 13.03
C GLU A 78 13.02 -4.11 12.25
N THR A 79 11.93 -3.67 11.62
CA THR A 79 11.90 -2.41 10.87
C THR A 79 11.39 -1.29 11.77
N THR A 80 12.20 -0.25 11.95
CA THR A 80 11.76 1.05 12.50
C THR A 80 11.49 2.01 11.36
N ALA A 81 10.29 2.60 11.36
CA ALA A 81 9.85 3.57 10.38
C ALA A 81 9.65 4.95 11.03
N ASN A 82 10.45 5.89 10.55
CA ASN A 82 10.40 7.32 10.86
C ASN A 82 9.86 8.07 9.63
N PHE A 83 9.49 9.34 9.82
CA PHE A 83 8.89 10.13 8.74
C PHE A 83 9.36 11.57 8.76
N GLY A 84 9.71 12.11 7.60
CA GLY A 84 10.01 13.53 7.40
C GLY A 84 8.99 14.17 6.46
N THR A 85 8.54 15.40 6.76
CA THR A 85 7.57 16.09 5.91
C THR A 85 7.62 17.61 6.06
N GLN A 86 7.44 18.32 4.95
CA GLN A 86 7.19 19.76 4.96
C GLN A 86 5.71 20.08 5.14
N LEU A 87 5.43 21.18 5.85
CA LEU A 87 4.09 21.73 5.95
C LEU A 87 3.83 22.78 4.89
N THR A 88 2.57 22.95 4.55
CA THR A 88 2.08 23.94 3.58
C THR A 88 0.97 24.78 4.18
N LEU A 89 0.85 25.99 3.67
CA LEU A 89 -0.23 26.91 3.99
C LEU A 89 -1.33 26.74 2.93
N PRO A 90 -2.57 26.36 3.32
CA PRO A 90 -3.70 26.30 2.40
C PRO A 90 -4.13 27.69 1.91
N ALA A 91 -3.88 28.72 2.72
CA ALA A 91 -4.08 30.12 2.38
C ALA A 91 -2.96 30.97 2.96
N THR A 92 -2.60 32.04 2.28
CA THR A 92 -1.59 32.99 2.74
C THR A 92 -2.08 33.77 3.95
N ILE A 93 -1.17 34.03 4.88
CA ILE A 93 -1.47 34.75 6.13
C ILE A 93 -0.54 35.96 6.18
N THR A 94 -1.12 37.14 5.98
CA THR A 94 -0.36 38.40 5.90
C THR A 94 -0.48 39.25 7.15
N THR A 95 -1.53 39.06 7.95
CA THR A 95 -1.77 39.83 9.18
C THR A 95 -2.41 38.96 10.24
N ILE A 96 -2.03 39.23 11.49
CA ILE A 96 -2.70 38.76 12.71
C ILE A 96 -2.92 40.00 13.56
N SER A 97 -4.08 40.12 14.18
CA SER A 97 -4.43 41.29 14.98
C SER A 97 -3.71 41.29 16.34
N THR A 98 -3.96 42.31 17.15
CA THR A 98 -3.24 42.52 18.40
C THR A 98 -3.61 41.50 19.48
N ARG A 99 -2.68 41.32 20.43
CA ARG A 99 -2.80 40.44 21.62
C ARG A 99 -3.24 39.00 21.29
N PRO A 100 -2.61 38.30 20.33
CA PRO A 100 -2.97 36.94 20.01
C PRO A 100 -2.67 35.99 21.16
N TYR A 101 -3.59 35.07 21.45
CA TYR A 101 -3.45 34.02 22.46
C TYR A 101 -3.86 32.67 21.88
N ILE A 102 -2.94 31.71 21.89
CA ILE A 102 -3.18 30.35 21.39
C ILE A 102 -3.97 29.55 22.43
N GLU A 103 -5.14 29.04 22.03
CA GLU A 103 -5.93 28.10 22.82
C GLU A 103 -5.34 26.69 22.71
N SER A 104 -5.12 26.23 21.48
CA SER A 104 -4.66 24.87 21.20
C SER A 104 -3.86 24.79 19.90
N VAL A 105 -2.90 23.87 19.86
CA VAL A 105 -2.23 23.41 18.63
C VAL A 105 -2.32 21.91 18.60
N VAL A 106 -3.03 21.36 17.62
CA VAL A 106 -3.28 19.92 17.53
C VAL A 106 -2.85 19.42 16.16
N LEU A 107 -1.91 18.48 16.14
CA LEU A 107 -1.62 17.66 14.96
C LEU A 107 -2.63 16.52 14.89
N THR A 108 -3.25 16.34 13.74
CA THR A 108 -4.20 15.25 13.49
C THR A 108 -3.79 14.47 12.25
N ILE A 109 -3.61 13.14 12.37
CA ILE A 109 -3.37 12.23 11.25
C ILE A 109 -4.38 11.07 11.36
N PRO A 110 -5.26 10.87 10.37
CA PRO A 110 -6.29 9.82 10.45
C PRO A 110 -5.69 8.41 10.34
N TYR A 111 -6.32 7.45 11.01
CA TYR A 111 -6.02 6.02 10.83
C TYR A 111 -6.94 5.40 9.79
N TYR A 112 -6.47 4.32 9.15
CA TYR A 112 -7.35 3.44 8.40
C TYR A 112 -8.14 2.56 9.37
N TYR A 113 -9.39 2.27 9.02
CA TYR A 113 -10.26 1.37 9.76
C TYR A 113 -11.11 0.56 8.79
N ASP A 114 -11.49 -0.64 9.22
CA ASP A 114 -12.36 -1.53 8.47
C ASP A 114 -13.83 -1.17 8.76
N ALA A 115 -14.45 -0.44 7.84
CA ALA A 115 -15.85 -0.04 7.95
C ALA A 115 -16.81 -1.24 8.04
N THR A 116 -16.44 -2.41 7.49
CA THR A 116 -17.28 -3.61 7.53
C THR A 116 -17.26 -4.32 8.89
N LYS A 117 -16.26 -4.03 9.71
CA LYS A 117 -16.11 -4.57 11.08
C LYS A 117 -16.39 -3.54 12.17
N THR A 118 -16.63 -2.28 11.79
CA THR A 118 -16.94 -1.21 12.74
C THR A 118 -18.40 -1.34 13.21
N VAL A 119 -18.62 -1.31 14.52
CA VAL A 119 -19.95 -1.46 15.12
C VAL A 119 -20.43 -0.11 15.65
N THR A 120 -21.60 0.33 15.19
CA THR A 120 -22.30 1.50 15.76
C THR A 120 -23.19 1.06 16.93
N LYS A 121 -23.01 1.69 18.08
CA LYS A 121 -23.77 1.44 19.31
C LYS A 121 -25.06 2.28 19.34
N THR A 122 -25.99 1.91 20.22
CA THR A 122 -27.29 2.58 20.37
C THR A 122 -27.19 4.05 20.80
N ASP A 123 -26.08 4.44 21.43
CA ASP A 123 -25.78 5.82 21.86
C ASP A 123 -25.07 6.66 20.77
N GLY A 124 -24.91 6.10 19.56
CA GLY A 124 -24.23 6.71 18.44
C GLY A 124 -22.69 6.69 18.53
N SER A 125 -22.11 6.05 19.54
CA SER A 125 -20.66 5.78 19.59
C SER A 125 -20.28 4.59 18.69
N HIS A 126 -19.00 4.52 18.33
CA HIS A 126 -18.49 3.47 17.44
C HIS A 126 -17.40 2.65 18.10
N GLU A 127 -17.39 1.35 17.81
CA GLU A 127 -16.29 0.45 18.10
C GLU A 127 -15.57 0.14 16.79
N TYR A 128 -14.44 0.82 16.58
CA TYR A 128 -13.65 0.72 15.36
C TYR A 128 -12.68 -0.45 15.41
N VAL A 129 -12.50 -1.09 14.25
CA VAL A 129 -11.41 -2.03 14.01
C VAL A 129 -10.40 -1.34 13.11
N LEU A 130 -9.22 -1.02 13.64
CA LEU A 130 -8.15 -0.41 12.86
C LEU A 130 -7.66 -1.37 11.77
N ASP A 131 -7.29 -0.80 10.64
CA ASP A 131 -6.71 -1.52 9.51
C ASP A 131 -5.28 -1.02 9.24
N SER A 132 -4.49 -1.85 8.57
CA SER A 132 -3.11 -1.54 8.17
C SER A 132 -2.17 -1.21 9.33
N ILE A 133 -2.38 -1.87 10.47
CA ILE A 133 -1.50 -1.85 11.65
C ILE A 133 -0.95 -3.27 11.86
N TYR A 134 0.36 -3.37 11.99
CA TYR A 134 1.09 -4.63 12.05
C TYR A 134 1.92 -4.73 13.33
N GLY A 135 1.71 -5.80 14.10
CA GLY A 135 2.34 -6.01 15.40
C GLY A 135 1.28 -6.15 16.51
N PRO A 136 1.71 -6.30 17.77
CA PRO A 136 0.78 -6.42 18.89
C PRO A 136 -0.14 -5.20 19.03
N ASP A 137 -1.39 -5.47 19.41
CA ASP A 137 -2.38 -4.43 19.66
C ASP A 137 -1.95 -3.55 20.84
N LYS A 138 -2.16 -2.23 20.70
CA LYS A 138 -1.82 -1.22 21.73
C LYS A 138 -0.37 -1.30 22.22
N ALA A 139 0.56 -1.73 21.36
CA ALA A 139 1.98 -1.76 21.71
C ALA A 139 2.51 -0.34 21.96
N GLU A 140 2.93 -0.06 23.19
CA GLU A 140 3.48 1.24 23.58
C GLU A 140 4.82 1.49 22.86
N MET A 141 5.00 2.70 22.35
CA MET A 141 6.21 3.19 21.70
C MET A 141 6.47 4.62 22.13
N LYS A 142 7.70 5.08 21.96
CA LYS A 142 8.01 6.50 22.11
C LYS A 142 7.92 7.18 20.75
N LEU A 143 6.96 8.10 20.63
CA LEU A 143 6.82 9.00 19.49
C LEU A 143 7.36 10.38 19.88
N SER A 144 8.33 10.89 19.13
CA SER A 144 8.84 12.26 19.28
C SER A 144 8.74 13.01 17.96
N VAL A 145 8.04 14.14 17.97
CA VAL A 145 7.90 15.06 16.84
C VAL A 145 8.83 16.23 17.06
N TYR A 146 9.70 16.52 16.08
CA TYR A 146 10.65 17.63 16.11
C TYR A 146 10.43 18.58 14.94
N GLU A 147 10.85 19.84 15.07
CA GLU A 147 11.10 20.69 13.90
C GLU A 147 12.29 20.11 13.13
N SER A 148 12.09 19.84 11.84
CA SER A 148 13.15 19.39 10.94
C SER A 148 14.08 20.57 10.61
N GLY A 149 15.39 20.38 10.71
CA GLY A 149 16.37 21.32 10.13
C GLY A 149 16.69 21.03 8.66
N TYR A 150 16.21 19.89 8.14
CA TYR A 150 16.48 19.41 6.79
C TYR A 150 15.47 20.00 5.80
N TYR A 151 15.95 20.84 4.87
CA TYR A 151 15.10 21.42 3.82
C TYR A 151 14.93 20.44 2.66
N MET A 152 13.69 19.98 2.46
CA MET A 152 13.34 19.11 1.35
C MET A 152 13.06 19.92 0.08
N ARG A 153 14.08 20.09 -0.77
CA ARG A 153 13.98 20.68 -2.12
C ARG A 153 12.94 19.98 -3.00
N ASP A 154 12.30 20.75 -3.87
CA ASP A 154 11.39 20.26 -4.91
C ASP A 154 12.15 19.66 -6.11
N ALA A 155 13.28 20.28 -6.51
CA ALA A 155 14.06 19.90 -7.69
C ALA A 155 15.50 19.49 -7.34
N ASP A 156 16.06 18.57 -8.13
CA ASP A 156 17.41 18.05 -7.99
C ASP A 156 18.46 19.01 -8.60
N PRO A 157 19.33 19.64 -7.79
CA PRO A 157 20.36 20.53 -8.31
C PRO A 157 21.43 19.80 -9.12
N ILE A 158 21.70 18.52 -8.86
CA ILE A 158 22.73 17.74 -9.58
C ILE A 158 22.29 17.51 -11.02
N GLY A 159 21.00 17.23 -11.22
CA GLY A 159 20.36 17.13 -12.54
C GLY A 159 20.02 18.48 -13.19
N GLY A 160 20.59 19.60 -12.72
CA GLY A 160 20.33 20.93 -13.27
C GLY A 160 18.89 21.42 -13.05
N PHE A 161 18.23 20.98 -11.98
CA PHE A 161 16.83 21.30 -11.63
C PHE A 161 15.78 20.80 -12.63
N LEU A 162 16.14 19.88 -13.53
CA LEU A 162 15.24 19.33 -14.55
C LEU A 162 14.37 18.18 -14.03
N GLN A 163 14.71 17.61 -12.87
CA GLN A 163 14.05 16.45 -12.29
C GLN A 163 13.67 16.71 -10.84
N PRO A 164 12.57 16.11 -10.34
CA PRO A 164 12.22 16.17 -8.93
C PRO A 164 13.33 15.59 -8.05
N GLN A 165 13.57 16.21 -6.89
CA GLN A 165 14.52 15.69 -5.92
C GLN A 165 14.03 14.34 -5.36
N LYS A 166 14.91 13.35 -5.36
CA LYS A 166 14.64 12.03 -4.78
C LYS A 166 15.12 11.99 -3.34
N TYR A 167 14.31 11.36 -2.48
CA TYR A 167 14.70 11.00 -1.12
C TYR A 167 14.52 9.50 -0.93
N PHE A 168 15.33 8.92 -0.05
CA PHE A 168 15.53 7.49 0.09
C PHE A 168 15.32 7.04 1.54
N THR A 169 14.87 5.80 1.65
CA THR A 169 14.60 5.08 2.90
C THR A 169 15.70 5.22 3.96
N ASN A 170 16.98 5.13 3.58
CA ASN A 170 18.10 5.12 4.52
C ASN A 170 18.63 6.53 4.92
N GLN A 171 17.87 7.61 4.72
CA GLN A 171 18.30 8.98 5.03
C GLN A 171 18.02 9.42 6.48
N ASN A 172 17.69 8.50 7.39
CA ASN A 172 17.28 8.86 8.75
C ASN A 172 18.31 9.74 9.48
N ALA A 173 19.60 9.44 9.34
CA ALA A 173 20.67 10.23 9.95
C ALA A 173 20.71 11.69 9.45
N GLU A 174 20.35 11.92 8.18
CA GLU A 174 20.34 13.25 7.57
C GLU A 174 19.26 14.15 8.21
N PHE A 175 18.15 13.57 8.70
CA PHE A 175 17.11 14.26 9.46
C PHE A 175 17.43 14.33 10.96
N ASP A 176 17.85 13.22 11.57
CA ASP A 176 18.08 13.14 13.02
C ASP A 176 19.24 14.04 13.48
N ASN A 177 20.28 14.22 12.67
CA ASN A 177 21.44 15.05 13.01
C ASN A 177 21.15 16.56 12.99
N VAL A 178 20.15 16.99 12.22
CA VAL A 178 19.82 18.42 12.04
C VAL A 178 18.48 18.80 12.67
N LYS A 179 17.81 17.89 13.37
CA LYS A 179 16.57 18.19 14.09
C LYS A 179 16.81 19.27 15.15
N ILE A 180 15.81 20.13 15.35
CA ILE A 180 15.84 21.08 16.46
C ILE A 180 15.53 20.30 17.75
N PRO A 181 16.36 20.37 18.80
CA PRO A 181 16.39 19.38 19.87
C PRO A 181 15.16 19.34 20.80
N ASN A 182 14.25 20.32 20.70
CA ASN A 182 13.05 20.36 21.53
C ASN A 182 11.92 19.52 20.92
N ARG A 183 11.44 18.54 21.68
CA ARG A 183 10.26 17.74 21.31
C ARG A 183 9.01 18.61 21.32
N LEU A 184 8.22 18.53 20.26
CA LEU A 184 7.01 19.33 20.06
C LEU A 184 5.76 18.71 20.67
N ASN A 185 5.64 17.38 20.72
CA ASN A 185 4.53 16.67 21.35
C ASN A 185 4.81 16.41 22.85
N ASP A 186 4.84 17.48 23.63
CA ASP A 186 5.25 17.50 25.04
C ASP A 186 4.08 17.53 26.04
N ASP A 187 2.91 17.06 25.63
CA ASP A 187 1.74 16.94 26.52
C ASP A 187 2.03 16.01 27.71
N SER A 188 1.42 16.32 28.86
CA SER A 188 1.48 15.50 30.07
C SER A 188 0.93 14.08 29.89
N SER A 189 0.03 13.88 28.91
CA SER A 189 -0.49 12.56 28.57
C SER A 189 0.58 11.75 27.83
N LEU A 190 1.10 10.72 28.50
CA LEU A 190 2.14 9.85 27.93
C LEU A 190 1.67 9.10 26.67
N ALA A 191 0.37 8.91 26.49
CA ALA A 191 -0.22 8.32 25.29
C ALA A 191 0.03 9.16 24.02
N GLN A 192 0.46 10.42 24.16
CA GLN A 192 0.84 11.28 23.04
C GLN A 192 2.36 11.34 22.81
N ASN A 193 3.18 10.68 23.64
CA ASN A 193 4.64 10.69 23.51
C ASN A 193 5.31 9.37 23.92
N ASP A 194 5.73 9.22 25.18
CA ASP A 194 6.61 8.14 25.64
C ASP A 194 5.91 6.77 25.77
N LYS A 195 4.58 6.77 25.71
CA LYS A 195 3.71 5.58 25.70
C LYS A 195 2.67 5.66 24.59
N PHE A 196 3.05 6.24 23.46
CA PHE A 196 2.20 6.33 22.28
C PHE A 196 1.81 4.94 21.77
N PHE A 197 0.54 4.77 21.42
CA PHE A 197 0.03 3.62 20.67
C PHE A 197 -1.09 4.07 19.74
N PHE A 198 -1.37 3.31 18.68
CA PHE A 198 -2.48 3.59 17.78
C PHE A 198 -3.81 3.22 18.44
N ASP A 199 -4.52 4.21 18.97
CA ASP A 199 -5.78 4.02 19.68
C ASP A 199 -6.97 3.84 18.69
N PRO A 200 -7.75 2.75 18.79
CA PRO A 200 -8.98 2.57 18.02
C PRO A 200 -10.14 3.45 18.52
N ALA A 201 -10.00 4.19 19.61
CA ALA A 201 -11.05 5.05 20.13
C ALA A 201 -11.38 6.19 19.16
N GLU A 202 -12.67 6.50 19.06
CA GLU A 202 -13.14 7.70 18.37
C GLU A 202 -12.82 8.95 19.17
N HIS A 203 -12.67 10.08 18.48
CA HIS A 203 -12.52 11.37 19.16
C HIS A 203 -13.88 12.00 19.39
N VAL A 204 -14.16 12.36 20.63
CA VAL A 204 -15.46 12.90 21.05
C VAL A 204 -15.28 14.34 21.53
N VAL A 205 -15.89 15.29 20.84
CA VAL A 205 -15.91 16.70 21.24
C VAL A 205 -17.34 17.09 21.55
N THR A 206 -17.57 17.59 22.77
CA THR A 206 -18.87 18.12 23.17
C THR A 206 -18.77 19.64 23.26
N THR A 207 -19.63 20.34 22.52
CA THR A 207 -19.74 21.80 22.55
C THR A 207 -21.09 22.19 23.11
N THR A 208 -21.12 23.22 23.95
CA THR A 208 -22.35 23.81 24.46
C THR A 208 -22.50 25.19 23.85
N ASP A 209 -23.62 25.42 23.17
CA ASP A 209 -23.95 26.74 22.66
C ASP A 209 -24.09 27.73 23.81
N SER A 210 -23.35 28.83 23.76
CA SER A 210 -23.29 29.80 24.86
C SER A 210 -24.63 30.50 25.13
N ILE A 211 -25.51 30.58 24.13
CA ILE A 211 -26.80 31.28 24.16
C ILE A 211 -27.92 30.28 24.43
N THR A 212 -28.08 29.27 23.58
CA THR A 212 -29.20 28.31 23.64
C THR A 212 -29.00 27.20 24.66
N LYS A 213 -27.77 27.06 25.19
CA LYS A 213 -27.35 25.96 26.09
C LYS A 213 -27.49 24.56 25.48
N VAL A 214 -27.76 24.46 24.18
CA VAL A 214 -27.82 23.18 23.46
C VAL A 214 -26.44 22.53 23.47
N VAL A 215 -26.41 21.24 23.79
CA VAL A 215 -25.20 20.43 23.80
C VAL A 215 -25.13 19.64 22.49
N THR A 216 -24.06 19.84 21.74
CA THR A 216 -23.78 19.13 20.50
C THR A 216 -22.54 18.25 20.69
N THR A 217 -22.69 16.96 20.43
CA THR A 217 -21.57 16.00 20.46
C THR A 217 -21.16 15.67 19.03
N THR A 218 -19.90 15.94 18.69
CA THR A 218 -19.27 15.54 17.43
C THR A 218 -18.33 14.38 17.68
N ARG A 219 -18.52 13.30 16.94
CA ARG A 219 -17.65 12.11 16.94
C ARG A 219 -16.88 12.06 15.64
N THR A 220 -15.58 11.85 15.69
CA THR A 220 -14.76 11.64 14.49
C THR A 220 -14.01 10.31 14.59
N PRO A 221 -13.75 9.64 13.45
CA PRO A 221 -13.03 8.37 13.44
C PRO A 221 -11.65 8.44 14.11
N PRO A 222 -11.06 7.27 14.45
CA PRO A 222 -9.78 7.20 15.12
C PRO A 222 -8.65 7.84 14.31
N GLY A 223 -7.68 8.37 15.02
CA GLY A 223 -6.53 9.06 14.43
C GLY A 223 -5.56 9.53 15.50
N MET A 224 -4.32 9.74 15.10
CA MET A 224 -3.31 10.34 15.94
C MET A 224 -3.69 11.80 16.19
N GLN A 225 -3.94 12.15 17.45
CA GLN A 225 -4.14 13.54 17.88
C GLN A 225 -3.08 13.90 18.92
N LEU A 226 -2.13 14.76 18.53
CA LEU A 226 -1.06 15.20 19.41
C LEU A 226 -1.24 16.69 19.70
N ASN A 227 -1.32 17.04 20.97
CA ASN A 227 -1.17 18.40 21.44
C ASN A 227 0.30 18.79 21.29
N LEU A 228 0.55 19.87 20.54
CA LEU A 228 1.89 20.37 20.30
C LEU A 228 2.19 21.60 21.17
N ASN A 229 3.47 21.84 21.42
CA ASN A 229 3.96 22.92 22.25
C ASN A 229 3.45 24.30 21.77
N LYS A 230 2.54 24.89 22.55
CA LYS A 230 1.89 26.16 22.19
C LYS A 230 2.86 27.33 22.11
N ALA A 231 3.89 27.37 22.96
CA ALA A 231 4.87 28.46 22.97
C ALA A 231 5.71 28.46 21.70
N PHE A 232 6.15 27.28 21.26
CA PHE A 232 6.85 27.08 20.01
C PHE A 232 6.03 27.58 18.83
N PHE A 233 4.77 27.14 18.70
CA PHE A 233 3.92 27.53 17.57
C PHE A 233 3.47 29.00 17.65
N LYS A 234 3.40 29.61 18.84
CA LYS A 234 3.23 31.06 18.94
C LYS A 234 4.42 31.79 18.32
N ALA A 235 5.63 31.42 18.70
CA ALA A 235 6.84 32.07 18.18
C ALA A 235 7.05 31.80 16.68
N LYS A 236 6.85 30.55 16.23
CA LYS A 236 7.12 30.12 14.86
C LYS A 236 6.01 30.47 13.87
N ILE A 237 4.76 30.51 14.29
CA ILE A 237 3.64 30.76 13.37
C ILE A 237 3.10 32.18 13.58
N ILE A 238 2.59 32.47 14.77
CA ILE A 238 1.87 33.71 15.05
C ILE A 238 2.80 34.93 14.95
N ASP A 239 3.91 34.91 15.68
CA ASP A 239 4.83 36.04 15.77
C ASP A 239 5.61 36.25 14.46
N ALA A 240 5.73 35.21 13.64
CA ALA A 240 6.44 35.22 12.37
C ALA A 240 5.64 35.84 11.20
N VAL A 241 4.31 36.02 11.36
CA VAL A 241 3.46 36.64 10.31
C VAL A 241 3.91 38.07 9.99
N ALA A 242 4.19 38.88 11.01
CA ALA A 242 4.62 40.27 10.83
C ALA A 242 5.96 40.38 10.08
N ALA A 243 6.81 39.35 10.17
CA ALA A 243 8.07 39.25 9.45
C ALA A 243 7.92 38.63 8.03
N GLY A 244 6.68 38.45 7.56
CA GLY A 244 6.37 37.92 6.23
C GLY A 244 6.69 36.43 6.05
N LYS A 245 6.95 35.67 7.13
CA LYS A 245 7.39 34.26 7.01
C LYS A 245 6.31 33.30 6.52
N LEU A 246 5.05 33.75 6.53
CA LEU A 246 3.88 33.01 6.05
C LEU A 246 3.27 33.62 4.78
N ALA A 247 4.00 34.52 4.11
CA ALA A 247 3.50 35.26 2.95
C ALA A 247 3.29 34.37 1.71
N THR A 248 4.09 33.32 1.55
CA THR A 248 3.95 32.29 0.50
C THR A 248 4.43 30.94 1.01
N ASN A 249 4.08 29.85 0.32
CA ASN A 249 4.58 28.51 0.66
C ASN A 249 6.10 28.41 0.52
N ASP A 250 6.72 29.07 -0.46
CA ASP A 250 8.18 29.02 -0.66
C ASP A 250 8.92 29.68 0.51
N VAL A 251 8.46 30.86 0.94
CA VAL A 251 9.03 31.56 2.10
C VAL A 251 8.80 30.75 3.38
N PHE A 252 7.62 30.16 3.52
CA PHE A 252 7.27 29.36 4.68
C PHE A 252 8.10 28.09 4.80
N LYS A 253 8.25 27.32 3.71
CA LYS A 253 9.05 26.09 3.69
C LYS A 253 10.54 26.33 3.96
N GLU A 254 11.09 27.46 3.51
CA GLU A 254 12.48 27.83 3.83
C GLU A 254 12.64 28.17 5.32
N TYR A 255 11.66 28.90 5.89
CA TYR A 255 11.66 29.33 7.29
C TYR A 255 11.35 28.20 8.28
N PHE A 256 10.34 27.37 7.96
CA PHE A 256 9.90 26.23 8.75
C PHE A 256 9.98 24.97 7.88
N ARG A 257 11.13 24.31 7.96
CA ARG A 257 11.57 23.24 7.05
C ARG A 257 10.83 21.91 7.23
N GLY A 258 9.85 21.88 8.13
CA GLY A 258 8.93 20.77 8.31
C GLY A 258 9.04 20.09 9.67
N LEU A 259 8.51 18.88 9.73
CA LEU A 259 8.50 18.02 10.90
C LEU A 259 9.30 16.75 10.65
N TYR A 260 9.92 16.25 11.72
CA TYR A 260 10.55 14.94 11.78
C TYR A 260 9.88 14.11 12.89
N PHE A 261 9.27 13.00 12.49
CA PHE A 261 8.65 12.02 13.36
C PHE A 261 9.66 10.90 13.64
N LYS A 262 10.03 10.76 14.90
CA LYS A 262 10.96 9.76 15.38
C LYS A 262 10.24 8.75 16.26
N MET A 263 10.38 7.48 15.90
CA MET A 263 9.89 6.32 16.64
C MET A 263 11.05 5.65 17.36
N GLU A 264 10.82 5.29 18.62
CA GLU A 264 11.74 4.55 19.46
C GLU A 264 10.94 3.52 20.29
N LYS A 265 11.59 2.45 20.73
CA LYS A 265 10.96 1.49 21.64
C LYS A 265 10.62 2.15 22.98
N SER A 266 9.48 1.77 23.54
CA SER A 266 9.14 2.08 24.94
C SER A 266 9.41 0.84 25.79
N GLY A 267 10.49 0.87 26.58
CA GLY A 267 10.93 -0.28 27.37
C GLY A 267 11.20 -1.53 26.52
N SER A 268 10.59 -2.65 26.89
CA SER A 268 10.69 -3.94 26.17
C SER A 268 9.56 -4.18 25.16
N SER A 269 8.73 -3.17 24.87
CA SER A 269 7.66 -3.29 23.90
C SER A 269 8.21 -3.60 22.51
N ALA A 270 7.58 -4.55 21.81
CA ALA A 270 7.92 -4.87 20.43
C ALA A 270 7.52 -3.75 19.45
N GLY A 271 6.63 -2.84 19.89
CA GLY A 271 6.02 -1.82 19.04
C GLY A 271 5.05 -2.42 18.01
N ASN A 272 4.40 -1.54 17.27
CA ASN A 272 3.64 -1.88 16.07
C ASN A 272 3.86 -0.80 14.99
N LEU A 273 3.53 -1.11 13.75
CA LEU A 273 3.72 -0.24 12.61
C LEU A 273 2.39 0.00 11.91
N ALA A 274 2.01 1.26 11.77
CA ALA A 274 0.84 1.66 11.02
C ALA A 274 1.26 2.20 9.65
N MET A 275 0.47 1.88 8.63
CA MET A 275 0.54 2.52 7.33
C MET A 275 -0.45 3.68 7.31
N LEU A 276 0.04 4.91 7.13
CA LEU A 276 -0.73 6.13 7.31
C LEU A 276 -0.72 7.01 6.06
N ASN A 277 -1.84 7.66 5.78
CA ASN A 277 -1.91 8.75 4.81
C ASN A 277 -1.61 10.09 5.49
N PHE A 278 -0.32 10.43 5.56
CA PHE A 278 0.12 11.70 6.14
C PHE A 278 -0.40 12.93 5.37
N LYS A 279 -0.72 12.83 4.07
CA LYS A 279 -1.27 13.95 3.30
C LYS A 279 -2.68 14.34 3.73
N ALA A 280 -3.42 13.44 4.38
CA ALA A 280 -4.70 13.74 5.01
C ALA A 280 -4.51 14.36 6.43
N GLY A 281 -3.28 14.43 6.91
CA GLY A 281 -2.92 15.03 8.19
C GLY A 281 -2.80 16.54 8.12
N LYS A 282 -2.99 17.19 9.27
CA LYS A 282 -2.93 18.65 9.41
C LYS A 282 -2.61 19.07 10.84
N ILE A 283 -2.06 20.27 10.99
CA ILE A 283 -1.94 20.95 12.28
C ILE A 283 -2.99 22.05 12.33
N THR A 284 -3.83 22.03 13.36
CA THR A 284 -4.85 23.06 13.59
C THR A 284 -4.46 23.91 14.79
N LEU A 285 -4.18 25.19 14.55
CA LEU A 285 -3.93 26.20 15.57
C LEU A 285 -5.21 26.99 15.79
N LYS A 286 -5.79 26.88 16.99
CA LYS A 286 -6.91 27.74 17.42
C LYS A 286 -6.36 28.83 18.32
N TYR A 287 -6.67 30.08 17.99
CA TYR A 287 -6.21 31.24 18.74
C TYR A 287 -7.29 32.31 18.80
N ASN A 288 -7.13 33.23 19.75
CA ASN A 288 -7.96 34.43 19.82
C ASN A 288 -7.12 35.67 19.61
N GLU A 289 -7.70 36.68 18.99
CA GLU A 289 -7.11 38.00 18.82
C GLU A 289 -8.13 39.09 19.12
N ASP A 290 -7.65 40.31 19.39
CA ASP A 290 -8.53 41.47 19.54
C ASP A 290 -8.90 42.03 18.16
N LEU A 291 -10.20 42.09 17.86
CA LEU A 291 -10.75 42.78 16.70
C LEU A 291 -11.21 44.17 17.11
N SER A 292 -10.56 45.19 16.56
CA SER A 292 -10.94 46.59 16.74
C SER A 292 -11.84 47.04 15.60
N THR A 293 -13.09 47.39 15.90
CA THR A 293 -14.05 47.95 14.93
C THR A 293 -14.41 49.38 15.33
N THR A 294 -14.29 50.32 14.39
CA THR A 294 -14.73 51.70 14.59
C THR A 294 -16.00 51.94 13.79
N THR A 295 -17.09 52.29 14.46
CA THR A 295 -18.37 52.63 13.82
C THR A 295 -18.87 53.95 14.42
N ALA A 296 -19.20 54.92 13.57
CA ALA A 296 -19.61 56.27 13.98
C ALA A 296 -18.66 56.95 15.01
N GLY A 297 -17.34 56.74 14.85
CA GLY A 297 -16.32 57.35 15.74
C GLY A 297 -16.11 56.64 17.08
N VAL A 298 -16.84 55.56 17.36
CA VAL A 298 -16.65 54.73 18.56
C VAL A 298 -15.87 53.48 18.20
N THR A 299 -14.74 53.26 18.88
CA THR A 299 -13.93 52.04 18.74
C THR A 299 -14.36 51.01 19.77
N THR A 300 -14.79 49.84 19.31
CA THR A 300 -15.08 48.66 20.14
C THR A 300 -14.04 47.59 19.90
N ILE A 301 -13.50 47.03 20.99
CA ILE A 301 -12.58 45.90 20.94
C ILE A 301 -13.36 44.65 21.35
N THR A 302 -13.37 43.64 20.47
CA THR A 302 -13.98 42.33 20.74
C THR A 302 -12.95 41.24 20.60
N ARG A 303 -13.06 40.19 21.42
CA ARG A 303 -12.17 39.03 21.33
C ARG A 303 -12.77 38.02 20.35
N VAL A 304 -12.07 37.75 19.25
CA VAL A 304 -12.55 36.85 18.19
C VAL A 304 -11.73 35.58 18.11
N LYS A 305 -12.40 34.45 17.85
CA LYS A 305 -11.78 33.14 17.61
C LYS A 305 -11.35 33.02 16.16
N LYS A 306 -10.13 32.55 15.94
CA LYS A 306 -9.51 32.34 14.63
C LYS A 306 -8.84 30.97 14.57
N THR A 307 -8.58 30.51 13.36
CA THR A 307 -7.94 29.22 13.12
C THR A 307 -6.95 29.33 11.98
N ILE A 308 -5.76 28.77 12.20
CA ILE A 308 -4.75 28.54 11.17
C ILE A 308 -4.61 27.04 10.99
N VAL A 309 -4.60 26.59 9.74
CA VAL A 309 -4.36 25.19 9.38
C VAL A 309 -3.05 25.11 8.62
N LEU A 310 -2.21 24.16 8.99
CA LEU A 310 -1.00 23.79 8.26
C LEU A 310 -1.22 22.38 7.71
N ASP A 311 -1.20 22.25 6.39
CA ASP A 311 -1.41 20.97 5.72
C ASP A 311 -0.08 20.20 5.59
N MET A 312 -0.16 18.88 5.54
CA MET A 312 1.00 17.98 5.40
C MET A 312 1.19 17.54 3.93
N THR A 313 1.03 18.48 2.99
CA THR A 313 1.09 18.19 1.54
C THR A 313 2.40 18.61 0.88
N GLY A 314 3.36 19.10 1.65
CA GLY A 314 4.71 19.39 1.15
C GLY A 314 5.49 18.10 0.85
N ASN A 315 6.76 18.25 0.46
CA ASN A 315 7.62 17.09 0.22
C ASN A 315 7.71 16.24 1.48
N SER A 316 7.69 14.93 1.28
CA SER A 316 7.69 13.95 2.37
C SER A 316 8.59 12.78 2.06
N VAL A 317 9.08 12.09 3.09
CA VAL A 317 9.96 10.93 2.96
C VAL A 317 9.67 9.92 4.07
N SER A 318 9.50 8.67 3.67
CA SER A 318 9.52 7.54 4.60
C SER A 318 10.97 7.09 4.85
N LEU A 319 11.35 7.01 6.12
CA LEU A 319 12.70 6.71 6.58
C LEU A 319 12.69 5.36 7.29
N LEU A 320 13.39 4.38 6.75
CA LEU A 320 13.37 3.01 7.25
C LEU A 320 14.75 2.61 7.74
N ASN A 321 14.77 1.86 8.83
CA ASN A 321 15.95 1.15 9.32
C ASN A 321 15.54 -0.26 9.72
N THR A 322 16.28 -1.27 9.29
CA THR A 322 16.02 -2.66 9.68
C THR A 322 17.17 -3.19 10.53
N ASP A 323 16.86 -3.65 11.74
CA ASP A 323 17.79 -4.36 12.61
C ASP A 323 17.57 -5.88 12.48
N PHE A 324 18.67 -6.63 12.38
CA PHE A 324 18.68 -8.08 12.24
C PHE A 324 19.26 -8.80 13.47
N ALA A 325 19.59 -8.08 14.55
CA ALA A 325 20.22 -8.68 15.73
C ALA A 325 19.37 -9.77 16.40
N GLY A 326 18.03 -9.62 16.38
CA GLY A 326 17.08 -10.54 17.02
C GLY A 326 16.15 -11.31 16.08
N SER A 327 16.10 -10.98 14.80
CA SER A 327 15.18 -11.58 13.82
C SER A 327 15.70 -11.39 12.38
N GLY A 328 15.17 -12.19 11.43
CA GLY A 328 15.51 -12.05 10.01
C GLY A 328 16.94 -12.42 9.61
N LEU A 329 17.67 -13.16 10.44
CA LEU A 329 19.06 -13.54 10.17
C LEU A 329 19.26 -14.26 8.83
N SER A 330 18.36 -15.20 8.49
CA SER A 330 18.44 -15.92 7.21
C SER A 330 18.27 -14.98 6.02
N TYR A 331 17.36 -14.00 6.11
CA TYR A 331 17.17 -12.99 5.07
C TYR A 331 18.38 -12.05 4.96
N ASN A 332 18.93 -11.61 6.11
CA ASN A 332 20.11 -10.76 6.14
C ASN A 332 21.33 -11.45 5.50
N ALA A 333 21.50 -12.75 5.76
CA ALA A 333 22.59 -13.56 5.22
C ALA A 333 22.51 -13.82 3.70
N LEU A 334 21.37 -13.53 3.05
CA LEU A 334 21.26 -13.66 1.59
C LEU A 334 22.27 -12.74 0.88
N PRO A 335 22.89 -13.21 -0.21
CA PRO A 335 23.68 -12.33 -1.06
C PRO A 335 22.80 -11.23 -1.67
N ASN A 336 23.41 -10.14 -2.12
CA ASN A 336 22.68 -9.08 -2.82
C ASN A 336 22.00 -9.59 -4.10
N THR A 337 22.64 -10.55 -4.77
CA THR A 337 22.12 -11.25 -5.95
C THR A 337 22.25 -12.74 -5.68
N GLY A 338 21.14 -13.48 -5.81
CA GLY A 338 21.06 -14.92 -5.62
C GLY A 338 21.70 -15.72 -6.75
N ASN A 339 21.44 -17.03 -6.78
CA ASN A 339 22.05 -17.91 -7.77
C ASN A 339 21.42 -17.73 -9.16
N THR A 340 22.12 -17.02 -10.06
CA THR A 340 21.64 -16.72 -11.41
C THR A 340 21.73 -17.90 -12.39
N THR A 341 22.24 -19.06 -11.96
CA THR A 341 22.46 -20.23 -12.83
C THR A 341 21.46 -21.35 -12.50
N GLU A 342 21.36 -21.72 -11.23
CA GLU A 342 20.46 -22.79 -10.76
C GLU A 342 19.17 -22.27 -10.12
N GLY A 343 19.15 -20.98 -9.74
CA GLY A 343 18.09 -20.40 -8.94
C GLY A 343 18.26 -20.68 -7.45
N ASP A 344 17.37 -20.10 -6.65
CA ASP A 344 17.33 -20.27 -5.20
C ASP A 344 16.17 -21.19 -4.80
N ASP A 345 16.31 -21.92 -3.68
CA ASP A 345 15.24 -22.77 -3.12
C ASP A 345 14.07 -21.97 -2.55
N LYS A 346 14.39 -20.78 -2.00
CA LYS A 346 13.43 -19.88 -1.38
C LYS A 346 13.58 -18.49 -1.98
N LEU A 347 12.46 -17.88 -2.32
CA LEU A 347 12.36 -16.52 -2.83
C LEU A 347 11.75 -15.65 -1.74
N TYR A 348 12.55 -14.71 -1.25
CA TYR A 348 12.19 -13.73 -0.25
C TYR A 348 11.70 -12.47 -0.97
N LEU A 349 10.43 -12.16 -0.79
CA LEU A 349 9.87 -10.89 -1.21
C LEU A 349 9.71 -10.00 0.01
N LYS A 350 10.23 -8.77 -0.04
CA LYS A 350 10.07 -7.80 1.04
C LYS A 350 9.91 -6.40 0.44
N GLY A 351 8.88 -5.68 0.86
CA GLY A 351 8.68 -4.28 0.48
C GLY A 351 9.57 -3.31 1.27
N GLY A 352 9.43 -2.01 0.98
CA GLY A 352 10.31 -0.97 1.48
C GLY A 352 11.76 -1.14 1.01
N GLU A 353 12.73 -1.01 1.92
CA GLU A 353 14.11 -1.48 1.71
C GLU A 353 14.14 -3.01 1.91
N GLY A 354 14.13 -3.75 0.80
CA GLY A 354 13.85 -5.18 0.83
C GLY A 354 14.44 -5.95 -0.36
N SER A 355 13.63 -6.79 -0.99
CA SER A 355 14.06 -7.71 -2.03
C SER A 355 12.95 -8.04 -3.01
N VAL A 356 13.38 -8.35 -4.23
CA VAL A 356 12.56 -8.80 -5.35
C VAL A 356 13.01 -10.20 -5.76
N ALA A 357 12.12 -11.02 -6.32
CA ALA A 357 12.53 -12.23 -7.01
C ALA A 357 12.65 -11.95 -8.51
N VAL A 358 13.77 -12.34 -9.11
CA VAL A 358 13.99 -12.25 -10.55
C VAL A 358 13.74 -13.61 -11.16
N ILE A 359 12.93 -13.66 -12.21
CA ILE A 359 12.38 -14.86 -12.81
C ILE A 359 12.73 -14.88 -14.30
N SER A 360 13.17 -16.03 -14.80
CA SER A 360 13.38 -16.29 -16.23
C SER A 360 12.55 -17.52 -16.61
N LEU A 361 11.56 -17.31 -17.50
CA LEU A 361 10.56 -18.32 -17.86
C LEU A 361 11.13 -19.51 -18.62
N PHE A 362 12.17 -19.27 -19.43
CA PHE A 362 12.86 -20.27 -20.23
C PHE A 362 14.34 -20.12 -19.95
N ASN A 363 14.95 -21.18 -19.40
CA ASN A 363 16.37 -21.19 -19.03
C ASN A 363 17.14 -22.29 -19.78
N THR A 364 16.45 -23.26 -20.37
CA THR A 364 17.10 -24.27 -21.21
C THR A 364 17.13 -23.78 -22.66
N PRO A 365 18.29 -23.79 -23.33
CA PRO A 365 18.39 -23.43 -24.74
C PRO A 365 17.41 -24.24 -25.61
N GLY A 366 16.68 -23.55 -26.50
CA GLY A 366 15.74 -24.17 -27.44
C GLY A 366 14.34 -24.47 -26.91
N GLU A 367 14.05 -24.32 -25.61
CA GLU A 367 12.70 -24.53 -25.05
C GLU A 367 11.64 -23.67 -25.74
N LEU A 368 11.88 -22.36 -25.84
CA LEU A 368 10.95 -21.44 -26.48
C LEU A 368 10.79 -21.74 -27.98
N ASP A 369 11.86 -22.13 -28.66
CA ASP A 369 11.81 -22.46 -30.08
C ASP A 369 11.06 -23.78 -30.32
N ALA A 370 11.18 -24.75 -29.41
CA ALA A 370 10.36 -25.97 -29.44
C ALA A 370 8.87 -25.64 -29.31
N ILE A 371 8.49 -24.73 -28.40
CA ILE A 371 7.09 -24.28 -28.27
C ILE A 371 6.64 -23.54 -29.54
N ARG A 372 7.47 -22.68 -30.12
CA ARG A 372 7.16 -21.98 -31.39
C ARG A 372 6.93 -22.95 -32.54
N ASN A 373 7.76 -23.98 -32.65
CA ASN A 373 7.68 -24.97 -33.74
C ASN A 373 6.54 -25.97 -33.55
N SER A 374 5.98 -26.08 -32.35
CA SER A 374 4.88 -27.01 -32.05
C SER A 374 3.52 -26.61 -32.63
N GLY A 375 3.36 -25.34 -33.04
CA GLY A 375 2.09 -24.80 -33.55
C GLY A 375 0.98 -24.68 -32.50
N TRP A 376 1.30 -24.81 -31.21
CA TRP A 376 0.32 -24.77 -30.12
C TRP A 376 -0.48 -23.47 -30.09
N LEU A 377 -1.80 -23.60 -29.95
CA LEU A 377 -2.66 -22.49 -29.58
C LEU A 377 -2.67 -22.34 -28.06
N ILE A 378 -2.00 -21.31 -27.55
CA ILE A 378 -1.89 -21.06 -26.11
C ILE A 378 -3.24 -20.54 -25.56
N ASN A 379 -3.90 -21.34 -24.73
CA ASN A 379 -5.18 -21.01 -24.12
C ASN A 379 -5.01 -20.24 -22.82
N GLU A 380 -4.14 -20.72 -21.93
CA GLU A 380 -3.81 -20.08 -20.66
C GLU A 380 -2.35 -20.37 -20.30
N ALA A 381 -1.65 -19.41 -19.69
CA ALA A 381 -0.36 -19.66 -19.06
C ALA A 381 -0.30 -18.97 -17.70
N ASN A 382 0.25 -19.66 -16.70
CA ASN A 382 0.31 -19.16 -15.32
C ASN A 382 1.64 -19.46 -14.64
N LEU A 383 1.94 -18.61 -13.67
CA LEU A 383 2.91 -18.90 -12.61
C LEU A 383 2.15 -19.09 -11.31
N VAL A 384 2.42 -20.20 -10.62
CA VAL A 384 1.86 -20.50 -9.29
C VAL A 384 3.01 -20.47 -8.29
N PHE A 385 2.90 -19.57 -7.31
CA PHE A 385 3.90 -19.36 -6.28
C PHE A 385 3.41 -19.96 -4.97
N HIS A 386 4.08 -20.99 -4.48
CA HIS A 386 3.72 -21.62 -3.21
C HIS A 386 4.39 -20.90 -2.05
N ILE A 387 3.61 -20.56 -1.03
CA ILE A 387 4.12 -19.94 0.19
C ILE A 387 4.77 -21.00 1.06
N ASP A 388 5.94 -20.70 1.63
CA ASP A 388 6.54 -21.49 2.70
C ASP A 388 5.75 -21.25 4.00
N ALA A 389 4.60 -21.92 4.10
CA ALA A 389 3.65 -21.74 5.20
C ALA A 389 4.25 -22.07 6.58
N ALA A 390 5.21 -23.00 6.64
CA ALA A 390 5.89 -23.34 7.89
C ALA A 390 6.72 -22.15 8.39
N THR A 391 7.54 -21.57 7.51
CA THR A 391 8.35 -20.40 7.85
C THR A 391 7.49 -19.14 8.06
N MET A 392 6.35 -19.03 7.36
CA MET A 392 5.44 -17.88 7.45
C MET A 392 4.39 -17.97 8.56
N ALA A 393 4.29 -19.06 9.31
CA ALA A 393 3.16 -19.38 10.20
C ALA A 393 2.74 -18.27 11.20
N ASN A 394 3.67 -17.45 11.70
CA ASN A 394 3.40 -16.39 12.67
C ASN A 394 3.59 -14.97 12.11
N ASN A 395 3.61 -14.83 10.77
CA ASN A 395 3.84 -13.57 10.10
C ASN A 395 2.56 -13.05 9.44
N TYR A 396 2.44 -11.72 9.35
CA TYR A 396 1.50 -11.10 8.44
C TYR A 396 1.89 -11.42 6.99
N GLU A 397 0.89 -11.74 6.17
CA GLU A 397 1.08 -12.11 4.78
C GLU A 397 0.61 -10.96 3.87
N PRO A 398 1.42 -10.55 2.89
CA PRO A 398 0.99 -9.56 1.91
C PRO A 398 -0.22 -10.10 1.14
N GLN A 399 -1.26 -9.28 1.00
CA GLN A 399 -2.49 -9.71 0.32
C GLN A 399 -2.28 -9.95 -1.19
N ARG A 400 -1.24 -9.34 -1.78
CA ARG A 400 -0.99 -9.40 -3.22
C ARG A 400 0.49 -9.31 -3.57
N ILE A 401 0.87 -10.03 -4.61
CA ILE A 401 2.16 -9.91 -5.31
C ILE A 401 1.95 -9.37 -6.73
N TYR A 402 3.00 -8.77 -7.30
CA TYR A 402 2.98 -8.12 -8.60
C TYR A 402 4.17 -8.58 -9.45
N LEU A 403 3.88 -9.01 -10.67
CA LEU A 403 4.86 -9.42 -11.67
C LEU A 403 5.02 -8.34 -12.74
N TYR A 404 6.25 -7.94 -13.03
CA TYR A 404 6.56 -6.87 -13.97
C TYR A 404 7.74 -7.23 -14.87
N ASP A 405 7.90 -6.48 -15.97
CA ASP A 405 9.07 -6.55 -16.85
C ASP A 405 10.27 -5.95 -16.10
N PHE A 406 11.15 -6.81 -15.61
CA PHE A 406 12.27 -6.43 -14.76
C PHE A 406 13.32 -5.62 -15.52
N ASN A 407 13.56 -5.99 -16.79
CA ASN A 407 14.52 -5.30 -17.63
C ASN A 407 14.11 -3.84 -17.88
N ASN A 408 12.81 -3.59 -18.10
CA ASN A 408 12.31 -2.28 -18.50
C ASN A 408 11.56 -1.52 -17.38
N ASN A 409 11.41 -2.10 -16.19
CA ASN A 409 10.71 -1.53 -15.03
C ASN A 409 9.28 -1.06 -15.34
N ARG A 410 8.51 -1.87 -16.07
CA ARG A 410 7.13 -1.59 -16.50
C ARG A 410 6.22 -2.81 -16.34
N PRO A 411 4.89 -2.63 -16.29
CA PRO A 411 3.96 -3.76 -16.32
C PRO A 411 4.12 -4.65 -17.56
N ILE A 412 3.86 -5.95 -17.40
CA ILE A 412 3.83 -6.89 -18.54
C ILE A 412 2.54 -6.75 -19.33
N VAL A 413 2.49 -7.37 -20.52
CA VAL A 413 1.32 -7.29 -21.42
C VAL A 413 0.03 -7.79 -20.76
N ASP A 414 0.08 -8.84 -19.93
CA ASP A 414 -1.10 -9.37 -19.24
C ASP A 414 -1.74 -8.36 -18.27
N TYR A 415 -0.94 -7.49 -17.64
CA TYR A 415 -1.45 -6.42 -16.79
C TYR A 415 -2.28 -5.39 -17.59
N TYR A 416 -1.83 -5.06 -18.81
CA TYR A 416 -2.52 -4.11 -19.68
C TYR A 416 -3.76 -4.71 -20.34
N ALA A 417 -3.72 -5.99 -20.69
CA ALA A 417 -4.85 -6.71 -21.26
C ALA A 417 -6.01 -6.86 -20.27
N ASP A 418 -5.72 -6.84 -18.97
CA ASP A 418 -6.73 -6.88 -17.93
C ASP A 418 -7.36 -5.50 -17.69
N ALA A 419 -8.56 -5.29 -18.23
CA ALA A 419 -9.34 -4.07 -18.05
C ALA A 419 -10.26 -4.10 -16.81
N THR A 420 -10.21 -5.15 -15.98
CA THR A 420 -11.11 -5.27 -14.83
C THR A 420 -10.75 -4.26 -13.74
N THR A 421 -11.77 -3.60 -13.20
CA THR A 421 -11.65 -2.62 -12.12
C THR A 421 -12.61 -2.98 -10.99
N ASN A 422 -12.26 -2.59 -9.77
CA ASN A 422 -13.13 -2.72 -8.61
C ASN A 422 -13.28 -1.33 -7.96
N SER A 423 -14.49 -0.78 -8.01
CA SER A 423 -14.79 0.57 -7.50
C SER A 423 -14.94 0.64 -5.98
N VAL A 424 -15.18 -0.50 -5.32
CA VAL A 424 -15.33 -0.60 -3.85
C VAL A 424 -13.96 -0.80 -3.20
N ASP A 425 -13.15 -1.70 -3.75
CA ASP A 425 -11.81 -2.01 -3.27
C ASP A 425 -10.83 -1.99 -4.44
N VAL A 426 -10.27 -0.81 -4.69
CA VAL A 426 -9.36 -0.56 -5.83
C VAL A 426 -8.14 -1.48 -5.81
N LYS A 427 -7.70 -1.97 -4.63
CA LYS A 427 -6.57 -2.90 -4.48
C LYS A 427 -6.86 -4.28 -5.11
N LYS A 428 -8.14 -4.63 -5.32
CA LYS A 428 -8.61 -5.86 -5.98
C LYS A 428 -8.92 -5.70 -7.47
N SER A 429 -8.60 -4.55 -8.08
CA SER A 429 -8.65 -4.40 -9.54
C SER A 429 -7.70 -5.39 -10.23
N LYS A 430 -7.75 -5.51 -11.55
CA LYS A 430 -6.90 -6.45 -12.30
C LYS A 430 -7.09 -7.92 -11.86
N ALA A 431 -8.34 -8.37 -11.81
CA ALA A 431 -8.73 -9.70 -11.34
C ALA A 431 -8.30 -10.84 -12.28
N ILE A 432 -8.09 -10.57 -13.57
CA ILE A 432 -7.67 -11.56 -14.59
C ILE A 432 -6.15 -11.78 -14.53
N PHE A 433 -5.38 -10.71 -14.31
CA PHE A 433 -3.94 -10.75 -14.09
C PHE A 433 -3.60 -11.37 -12.72
N ASP A 434 -4.46 -11.12 -11.74
CA ASP A 434 -4.47 -11.71 -10.40
C ASP A 434 -3.23 -11.34 -9.55
N GLY A 435 -2.62 -12.30 -8.86
CA GLY A 435 -1.59 -12.09 -7.84
C GLY A 435 -2.13 -11.98 -6.42
N ASN A 436 -3.43 -12.15 -6.18
CA ASN A 436 -4.00 -12.16 -4.83
C ASN A 436 -3.61 -13.44 -4.08
N ILE A 437 -3.55 -13.35 -2.75
CA ILE A 437 -3.26 -14.49 -1.90
C ILE A 437 -4.44 -15.47 -1.87
N ASN A 438 -4.17 -16.73 -2.21
CA ASN A 438 -5.11 -17.83 -1.99
C ASN A 438 -4.91 -18.37 -0.58
N ARG A 439 -5.99 -18.41 0.20
CA ARG A 439 -5.97 -18.84 1.60
C ARG A 439 -6.59 -20.21 1.78
N ASN A 440 -6.07 -20.98 2.72
CA ASN A 440 -6.72 -22.19 3.20
C ASN A 440 -8.06 -21.83 3.85
N ALA A 441 -9.13 -22.54 3.49
CA ALA A 441 -10.48 -22.22 3.94
C ALA A 441 -10.65 -22.31 5.47
N THR A 442 -9.89 -23.18 6.13
CA THR A 442 -9.98 -23.43 7.58
C THR A 442 -9.00 -22.55 8.35
N SER A 443 -7.70 -22.64 8.05
CA SER A 443 -6.69 -21.90 8.81
C SER A 443 -6.63 -20.40 8.47
N LYS A 444 -7.26 -19.99 7.36
CA LYS A 444 -7.20 -18.63 6.79
C LYS A 444 -5.78 -18.15 6.44
N ARG A 445 -4.77 -19.04 6.49
CA ARG A 445 -3.38 -18.76 6.10
C ARG A 445 -3.20 -18.83 4.60
N GLY A 446 -2.26 -18.06 4.08
CA GLY A 446 -1.84 -18.11 2.68
C GLY A 446 -1.27 -19.48 2.30
N VAL A 447 -1.60 -19.92 1.08
CA VAL A 447 -1.09 -21.17 0.50
C VAL A 447 -0.33 -20.87 -0.79
N THR A 448 -0.92 -20.07 -1.67
CA THR A 448 -0.32 -19.75 -2.97
C THR A 448 -0.67 -18.34 -3.42
N TYR A 449 0.08 -17.82 -4.38
CA TYR A 449 -0.35 -16.76 -5.29
C TYR A 449 -0.37 -17.31 -6.72
N LYS A 450 -1.29 -16.84 -7.55
CA LYS A 450 -1.33 -17.18 -8.98
C LYS A 450 -1.26 -15.91 -9.81
N ILE A 451 -0.42 -15.88 -10.84
CA ILE A 451 -0.35 -14.77 -11.80
C ILE A 451 -0.50 -15.33 -13.21
N ARG A 452 -1.36 -14.69 -14.01
CA ARG A 452 -1.55 -15.04 -15.42
C ARG A 452 -0.52 -14.34 -16.30
N VAL A 453 0.12 -15.11 -17.17
CA VAL A 453 1.14 -14.68 -18.15
C VAL A 453 0.79 -15.13 -19.58
N THR A 454 -0.48 -15.42 -19.83
CA THR A 454 -0.99 -15.95 -21.09
C THR A 454 -0.59 -15.10 -22.29
N ASN A 455 -0.79 -13.79 -22.24
CA ASN A 455 -0.50 -12.90 -23.37
C ASN A 455 1.01 -12.72 -23.55
N GLN A 456 1.78 -12.73 -22.46
CA GLN A 456 3.24 -12.75 -22.52
C GLN A 456 3.73 -13.99 -23.30
N ILE A 457 3.23 -15.17 -22.97
CA ILE A 457 3.58 -16.41 -23.68
C ILE A 457 3.09 -16.40 -25.13
N ARG A 458 1.84 -15.97 -25.39
CA ARG A 458 1.30 -15.85 -26.76
C ARG A 458 2.16 -14.97 -27.65
N ASN A 459 2.62 -13.82 -27.13
CA ASN A 459 3.48 -12.92 -27.88
C ASN A 459 4.83 -13.55 -28.19
N LEU A 460 5.46 -14.22 -27.20
CA LEU A 460 6.73 -14.91 -27.38
C LEU A 460 6.64 -16.05 -28.40
N VAL A 461 5.52 -16.77 -28.44
CA VAL A 461 5.28 -17.88 -29.38
C VAL A 461 4.93 -17.38 -30.79
N LYS A 462 4.07 -16.36 -30.90
CA LYS A 462 3.58 -15.85 -32.20
C LYS A 462 4.63 -15.02 -32.96
N TYR A 463 5.40 -14.20 -32.25
CA TYR A 463 6.31 -13.23 -32.84
C TYR A 463 7.77 -13.63 -32.57
N LYS A 464 8.49 -14.05 -33.61
CA LYS A 464 9.88 -14.53 -33.50
C LYS A 464 10.85 -13.47 -32.98
N ASP A 465 10.57 -12.20 -33.25
CA ASP A 465 11.29 -11.01 -32.80
C ASP A 465 10.94 -10.56 -31.37
N SER A 466 9.95 -11.20 -30.72
CA SER A 466 9.64 -10.91 -29.32
C SER A 466 10.74 -11.43 -28.40
N THR A 467 11.33 -10.51 -27.63
CA THR A 467 12.40 -10.81 -26.67
C THR A 467 11.85 -11.40 -25.37
N ASN A 468 12.38 -12.55 -24.95
CA ASN A 468 12.15 -13.07 -23.61
C ASN A 468 12.85 -12.17 -22.59
N VAL A 469 12.07 -11.44 -21.79
CA VAL A 469 12.57 -10.56 -20.73
C VAL A 469 12.58 -11.29 -19.39
N LYS A 470 13.50 -10.91 -18.51
CA LYS A 470 13.42 -11.28 -17.10
C LYS A 470 12.20 -10.62 -16.49
N LEU A 471 11.52 -11.36 -15.62
CA LEU A 471 10.38 -10.87 -14.87
C LEU A 471 10.80 -10.60 -13.43
N GLY A 472 10.23 -9.56 -12.84
CA GLY A 472 10.45 -9.20 -11.44
C GLY A 472 9.18 -9.45 -10.67
N LEU A 473 9.30 -10.07 -9.50
CA LEU A 473 8.19 -10.33 -8.61
C LEU A 473 8.41 -9.59 -7.29
N VAL A 474 7.40 -8.84 -6.87
CA VAL A 474 7.41 -8.04 -5.64
C VAL A 474 6.08 -8.16 -4.90
N VAL A 475 6.07 -7.80 -3.62
CA VAL A 475 4.81 -7.48 -2.93
C VAL A 475 4.25 -6.16 -3.47
N THR A 476 2.94 -5.94 -3.37
CA THR A 476 2.34 -4.68 -3.81
C THR A 476 1.25 -4.20 -2.84
N GLU A 477 1.27 -2.91 -2.53
CA GLU A 477 0.22 -2.25 -1.75
C GLU A 477 -0.94 -1.76 -2.63
N ASP A 478 -0.65 -1.39 -3.87
CA ASP A 478 -1.60 -0.85 -4.83
C ASP A 478 -1.24 -1.30 -6.25
N ILE A 479 -2.06 -2.19 -6.81
CA ILE A 479 -1.88 -2.74 -8.15
C ILE A 479 -2.04 -1.66 -9.24
N GLY A 480 -2.76 -0.56 -8.97
CA GLY A 480 -2.96 0.54 -9.91
C GLY A 480 -1.73 1.45 -10.06
N THR A 481 -0.83 1.45 -9.08
CA THR A 481 0.39 2.26 -9.10
C THR A 481 1.50 1.56 -9.90
N ILE A 482 1.60 1.89 -11.19
CA ILE A 482 2.56 1.28 -12.12
C ILE A 482 3.94 1.97 -12.18
N ALA A 483 4.09 3.11 -11.51
CA ALA A 483 5.35 3.84 -11.48
C ALA A 483 6.44 3.04 -10.74
N SER A 484 7.69 3.22 -11.15
CA SER A 484 8.85 2.60 -10.50
C SER A 484 9.69 3.64 -9.76
N HIS A 485 10.16 3.27 -8.58
CA HIS A 485 11.08 4.06 -7.76
C HIS A 485 12.52 3.61 -8.01
N LYS A 486 13.47 4.56 -7.92
CA LYS A 486 14.88 4.29 -8.16
C LYS A 486 15.61 3.89 -6.89
N LEU A 487 16.58 2.99 -7.02
CA LEU A 487 17.52 2.69 -5.93
C LEU A 487 18.44 3.89 -5.70
N ARG A 488 18.89 4.10 -4.45
CA ARG A 488 19.91 5.10 -4.12
C ARG A 488 21.24 4.75 -4.77
N THR A 489 21.56 3.46 -4.79
CA THR A 489 22.80 2.92 -5.37
C THR A 489 22.45 1.76 -6.32
N PRO A 490 22.04 2.06 -7.57
CA PRO A 490 21.82 1.04 -8.59
C PRO A 490 23.05 0.15 -8.80
N ASN A 491 22.81 -1.10 -9.21
CA ASN A 491 23.87 -2.01 -9.64
C ASN A 491 23.53 -2.60 -11.03
N ALA A 492 24.41 -3.47 -11.54
CA ALA A 492 24.25 -4.08 -12.86
C ALA A 492 22.99 -4.95 -13.01
N PHE A 493 22.40 -5.42 -11.90
CA PHE A 493 21.23 -6.29 -11.89
C PHE A 493 19.94 -5.50 -11.66
N ILE A 494 19.94 -4.47 -10.82
CA ILE A 494 18.73 -3.72 -10.45
C ILE A 494 18.99 -2.22 -10.35
N SER A 495 18.10 -1.43 -10.96
CA SER A 495 18.13 0.04 -10.92
C SER A 495 16.88 0.67 -10.31
N GLY A 496 15.80 -0.09 -10.17
CA GLY A 496 14.55 0.34 -9.58
C GLY A 496 13.68 -0.84 -9.19
N ALA A 497 12.61 -0.54 -8.45
CA ALA A 497 11.53 -1.47 -8.17
C ALA A 497 10.19 -0.73 -8.21
N PRO A 498 9.05 -1.43 -8.39
CA PRO A 498 7.74 -0.80 -8.40
C PRO A 498 7.47 0.03 -7.14
N LYS A 499 6.97 1.26 -7.30
CA LYS A 499 6.63 2.20 -6.21
C LYS A 499 5.71 1.55 -5.18
N ALA A 500 4.72 0.80 -5.65
CA ALA A 500 3.74 0.13 -4.81
C ALA A 500 4.34 -0.94 -3.87
N SER A 501 5.53 -1.49 -4.20
CA SER A 501 6.26 -2.40 -3.32
C SER A 501 6.90 -1.65 -2.15
N VAL A 502 7.39 -0.43 -2.38
CA VAL A 502 7.98 0.42 -1.34
C VAL A 502 6.94 0.81 -0.29
N MET A 503 5.67 0.93 -0.72
CA MET A 503 4.53 1.25 0.13
C MET A 503 4.03 0.06 0.97
N ASN A 504 4.55 -1.16 0.77
CA ASN A 504 4.12 -2.33 1.52
C ASN A 504 5.19 -2.68 2.58
N PRO A 505 4.87 -2.74 3.89
CA PRO A 505 5.85 -3.06 4.92
C PRO A 505 6.10 -4.56 5.08
N LEU A 506 5.30 -5.40 4.42
CA LEU A 506 5.30 -6.84 4.61
C LEU A 506 6.28 -7.55 3.67
N GLY A 507 6.51 -8.83 4.00
CA GLY A 507 7.24 -9.74 3.15
C GLY A 507 6.63 -11.13 3.16
N THR A 508 7.00 -11.94 2.20
CA THR A 508 6.61 -13.35 2.10
C THR A 508 7.74 -14.20 1.55
N ILE A 509 7.77 -15.46 1.94
CA ILE A 509 8.75 -16.45 1.48
C ILE A 509 8.01 -17.45 0.61
N LEU A 510 8.49 -17.58 -0.62
CA LEU A 510 7.95 -18.47 -1.63
C LEU A 510 8.95 -19.57 -1.93
N PHE A 511 8.48 -20.73 -2.35
CA PHE A 511 9.34 -21.76 -2.92
C PHE A 511 9.82 -21.33 -4.32
N GLY A 512 11.10 -21.55 -4.60
CA GLY A 512 11.74 -21.23 -5.86
C GLY A 512 11.60 -22.33 -6.91
N GLY A 513 12.28 -22.15 -8.04
CA GLY A 513 12.25 -23.07 -9.17
C GLY A 513 13.37 -24.12 -9.19
N LYS A 514 14.26 -24.10 -8.17
CA LYS A 514 15.41 -25.00 -8.09
C LYS A 514 14.98 -26.47 -7.96
N SER A 515 15.77 -27.37 -8.53
CA SER A 515 15.51 -28.83 -8.55
C SER A 515 15.47 -29.50 -7.18
N THR A 516 16.01 -28.86 -6.14
CA THR A 516 15.97 -29.30 -4.74
C THR A 516 14.64 -29.02 -4.04
N VAL A 517 13.80 -28.15 -4.59
CA VAL A 517 12.45 -27.88 -4.06
C VAL A 517 11.51 -29.03 -4.42
N PRO A 518 10.65 -29.53 -3.51
CA PRO A 518 9.65 -30.56 -3.81
C PRO A 518 8.79 -30.21 -5.03
N ASP A 519 8.53 -31.20 -5.88
CA ASP A 519 7.93 -31.01 -7.20
C ASP A 519 6.54 -30.35 -7.19
N ASP A 520 5.76 -30.62 -6.14
CA ASP A 520 4.41 -30.09 -5.88
C ASP A 520 4.40 -28.63 -5.39
N LYS A 521 5.54 -28.10 -4.96
CA LYS A 521 5.71 -26.74 -4.44
C LYS A 521 6.60 -25.87 -5.31
N ARG A 522 7.37 -26.50 -6.20
CA ARG A 522 8.36 -25.84 -7.06
C ARG A 522 7.67 -24.86 -8.00
N LEU A 523 8.26 -23.68 -8.15
CA LEU A 523 7.81 -22.71 -9.14
C LEU A 523 7.98 -23.28 -10.56
N LYS A 524 6.88 -23.36 -11.30
CA LYS A 524 6.82 -23.83 -12.69
C LYS A 524 5.96 -22.89 -13.52
N LEU A 525 6.27 -22.82 -14.81
CA LEU A 525 5.40 -22.21 -15.81
C LEU A 525 4.41 -23.28 -16.28
N GLU A 526 3.12 -23.06 -16.04
CA GLU A 526 2.06 -23.94 -16.53
C GLU A 526 1.49 -23.37 -17.81
N ILE A 527 1.49 -24.15 -18.90
CA ILE A 527 0.90 -23.76 -20.18
C ILE A 527 -0.23 -24.74 -20.53
N TYR A 528 -1.43 -24.20 -20.68
CA TYR A 528 -2.59 -24.90 -21.21
C TYR A 528 -2.75 -24.53 -22.69
N TYR A 529 -2.79 -25.52 -23.56
CA TYR A 529 -2.75 -25.31 -25.01
C TYR A 529 -3.62 -26.32 -25.76
N THR A 530 -4.02 -25.94 -26.97
CA THR A 530 -4.64 -26.84 -27.95
C THR A 530 -3.61 -27.21 -29.00
N LYS A 531 -3.51 -28.50 -29.33
CA LYS A 531 -2.70 -28.97 -30.45
C LYS A 531 -3.39 -28.67 -31.79
N PRO A 532 -2.66 -28.16 -32.80
CA PRO A 532 -3.15 -28.21 -34.18
C PRO A 532 -3.23 -29.67 -34.63
N ASN A 533 -4.28 -30.02 -35.37
CA ASN A 533 -4.48 -31.34 -35.96
C ASN A 533 -3.44 -31.67 -37.03
#